data_AF-A0A5Z9JHS5-F1
#
_entry.id   AF-A0A5Z9JHS5-F1
#
_cell.length_a   1.000
_cell.length_b   1.000
_cell.length_c   1.000
_cell.angle_alpha   90.00
_cell.angle_beta   90.00
_cell.angle_gamma   90.00
#
_symmetry.space_group_name_H-M   'P 1'
#
loop_
_entity.id
_entity.type
_entity.pdbx_description
1 polymer ?
#
loop_
_entity_poly.entity_id
_entity_poly.type
_entity_poly.pdbx_seq_one_letter_code
_entity_poly.pdbx_strand_id
1 'polypeptide(L)'
;MVAKLQLPEYDSITVLRTIISERERYKDFYESLTDDWVAHVENYLEHHGDPRLIAPLDLSLYISEESVQKEEEKTTDANSHISAQERLKQKRKQTLINLYSPAEGKTPYDILDTLRREHGLLFCPCCGEPGKPTTLDHYLPKAIYPELAIIIANLTPMCNECQQNKSSDYFDKDGNKIYIHPYFDPI
;
A
#
# COMPACT_ATOMS: atom_id res chain seq x y z
N MET A 1 2.33 16.80 9.46
CA MET A 1 1.44 16.22 10.49
C MET A 1 1.48 17.12 11.70
N VAL A 2 0.29 17.52 12.18
CA VAL A 2 0.10 18.37 13.35
C VAL A 2 -0.64 17.66 14.49
N ALA A 3 -1.10 16.43 14.26
CA ALA A 3 -1.82 15.63 15.25
C ALA A 3 -1.35 14.17 15.25
N LYS A 4 -1.24 13.61 16.46
CA LYS A 4 -0.92 12.19 16.68
C LYS A 4 -2.22 11.41 16.63
N LEU A 5 -2.22 10.31 15.90
CA LEU A 5 -3.38 9.44 15.76
C LEU A 5 -3.16 8.15 16.55
N GLN A 6 -4.25 7.57 17.03
CA GLN A 6 -4.22 6.19 17.51
C GLN A 6 -4.19 5.25 16.30
N LEU A 7 -3.44 4.16 16.43
CA LEU A 7 -3.46 3.09 15.43
C LEU A 7 -4.89 2.49 15.38
N PRO A 8 -5.45 2.23 14.18
CA PRO A 8 -6.75 1.57 14.09
C PRO A 8 -6.76 0.19 14.77
N GLU A 9 -7.92 -0.24 15.27
CA GLU A 9 -8.09 -1.54 15.95
C GLU A 9 -7.89 -2.75 15.02
N TYR A 10 -7.94 -2.54 13.70
CA TYR A 10 -7.72 -3.59 12.71
C TYR A 10 -6.24 -3.99 12.65
N ASP A 11 -5.95 -5.25 13.02
CA ASP A 11 -4.63 -5.84 12.89
C ASP A 11 -4.22 -6.01 11.42
N SER A 12 -3.11 -5.38 11.03
CA SER A 12 -2.66 -5.34 9.63
C SER A 12 -2.32 -6.74 9.07
N ILE A 13 -1.77 -7.62 9.90
CA ILE A 13 -1.40 -8.99 9.49
C ILE A 13 -2.66 -9.84 9.29
N THR A 14 -3.63 -9.74 10.20
CA THR A 14 -4.91 -10.45 10.10
C THR A 14 -5.71 -10.02 8.87
N VAL A 15 -5.74 -8.71 8.59
CA VAL A 15 -6.37 -8.16 7.38
C VAL A 15 -5.66 -8.68 6.13
N LEU A 16 -4.32 -8.66 6.11
CA LEU A 16 -3.54 -9.19 4.98
C LEU A 16 -3.82 -10.68 4.74
N ARG A 17 -3.81 -11.51 5.78
CA ARG A 17 -4.08 -12.95 5.66
C ARG A 17 -5.48 -13.23 5.14
N THR A 18 -6.49 -12.49 5.63
CA THR A 18 -7.86 -12.58 5.11
C THR A 18 -7.89 -12.25 3.62
N ILE A 19 -7.27 -11.13 3.23
CA ILE A 19 -7.17 -10.69 1.84
C ILE A 19 -6.53 -11.73 0.93
N ILE A 20 -5.46 -12.37 1.38
CA ILE A 20 -4.74 -13.42 0.64
C ILE A 20 -5.64 -14.66 0.50
N SER A 21 -6.31 -15.08 1.57
CA SER A 21 -7.19 -16.27 1.56
C SER A 21 -8.38 -16.14 0.61
N GLU A 22 -8.84 -14.92 0.35
CA GLU A 22 -9.93 -14.61 -0.59
C GLU A 22 -9.45 -14.51 -2.06
N ARG A 23 -8.14 -14.64 -2.35
CA ARG A 23 -7.61 -14.49 -3.71
C ARG A 23 -7.85 -15.74 -4.56
N GLU A 24 -8.68 -15.56 -5.58
CA GLU A 24 -8.87 -16.57 -6.64
C GLU A 24 -8.04 -16.27 -7.89
N ARG A 25 -7.79 -14.98 -8.18
CA ARG A 25 -7.02 -14.55 -9.36
C ARG A 25 -5.55 -14.40 -9.02
N TYR A 26 -4.69 -14.93 -9.89
CA TYR A 26 -3.23 -14.87 -9.74
C TYR A 26 -2.76 -15.50 -8.43
N LYS A 27 -3.44 -16.60 -8.07
CA LYS A 27 -3.25 -17.31 -6.80
C LYS A 27 -1.80 -17.75 -6.61
N ASP A 28 -1.17 -18.25 -7.67
CA ASP A 28 0.25 -18.61 -7.72
C ASP A 28 1.18 -17.47 -7.28
N PHE A 29 0.94 -16.25 -7.77
CA PHE A 29 1.70 -15.07 -7.38
C PHE A 29 1.45 -14.67 -5.92
N TYR A 30 0.21 -14.70 -5.46
CA TYR A 30 -0.10 -14.34 -4.08
C TYR A 30 0.43 -15.38 -3.08
N GLU A 31 0.34 -16.66 -3.41
CA GLU A 31 0.90 -17.76 -2.62
C GLU A 31 2.43 -17.64 -2.51
N SER A 32 3.14 -17.41 -3.62
CA SER A 32 4.59 -17.24 -3.59
C SER A 32 5.05 -15.99 -2.84
N LEU A 33 4.25 -14.92 -2.87
CA LEU A 33 4.52 -13.67 -2.16
C LEU A 33 4.18 -13.72 -0.66
N THR A 34 3.34 -14.66 -0.21
CA THR A 34 2.66 -14.58 1.10
C THR A 34 3.63 -14.46 2.27
N ASP A 35 4.63 -15.33 2.37
CA ASP A 35 5.52 -15.37 3.53
C ASP A 35 6.38 -14.10 3.61
N ASP A 36 6.98 -13.69 2.48
CA ASP A 36 7.78 -12.46 2.41
C ASP A 36 6.93 -11.21 2.62
N TRP A 37 5.67 -11.20 2.17
CA TRP A 37 4.78 -10.07 2.38
C TRP A 37 4.37 -9.94 3.83
N VAL A 38 4.06 -11.05 4.51
CA VAL A 38 3.80 -11.04 5.96
C VAL A 38 5.04 -10.54 6.70
N ALA A 39 6.21 -11.10 6.42
CA ALA A 39 7.47 -10.67 7.04
C ALA A 39 7.78 -9.19 6.75
N HIS A 40 7.48 -8.70 5.55
CA HIS A 40 7.66 -7.29 5.19
C HIS A 40 6.73 -6.37 5.99
N VAL A 41 5.48 -6.77 6.22
CA VAL A 41 4.55 -6.00 7.07
C VAL A 41 4.95 -6.06 8.54
N GLU A 42 5.45 -7.19 9.03
CA GLU A 42 6.04 -7.29 10.37
C GLU A 42 7.23 -6.34 10.52
N ASN A 43 8.15 -6.33 9.54
CA ASN A 43 9.28 -5.41 9.50
C ASN A 43 8.83 -3.94 9.47
N TYR A 44 7.77 -3.63 8.70
CA TYR A 44 7.16 -2.30 8.70
C TYR A 44 6.64 -1.90 10.08
N LEU A 45 5.92 -2.80 10.76
CA LEU A 45 5.36 -2.54 12.09
C LEU A 45 6.46 -2.39 13.14
N GLU A 46 7.48 -3.24 13.11
CA GLU A 46 8.63 -3.19 14.03
C GLU A 46 9.41 -1.88 13.89
N HIS A 47 9.64 -1.42 12.66
CA HIS A 47 10.40 -0.21 12.38
C HIS A 47 9.54 1.02 12.15
N HIS A 48 8.25 0.96 12.53
CA HIS A 48 7.33 2.09 12.50
C HIS A 48 7.21 2.76 11.11
N GLY A 49 7.36 1.97 10.05
CA GLY A 49 7.34 2.42 8.66
C GLY A 49 8.51 3.31 8.25
N ASP A 50 9.60 3.40 9.01
CA ASP A 50 10.73 4.27 8.69
C ASP A 50 11.27 3.99 7.28
N PRO A 51 11.16 4.94 6.33
CA PRO A 51 11.52 4.69 4.95
C PRO A 51 13.00 4.36 4.75
N ARG A 52 13.87 4.65 5.73
CA ARG A 52 15.30 4.30 5.69
C ARG A 52 15.56 2.82 5.95
N LEU A 53 14.59 2.12 6.56
CA LEU A 53 14.70 0.72 6.99
C LEU A 53 13.75 -0.19 6.20
N ILE A 54 12.72 0.38 5.57
CA ILE A 54 11.75 -0.35 4.75
C ILE A 54 12.08 -0.17 3.27
N ALA A 55 12.50 -1.24 2.60
CA ALA A 55 12.72 -1.26 1.15
C ALA A 55 11.57 -1.99 0.45
N PRO A 56 11.11 -1.54 -0.73
CA PRO A 56 10.01 -2.17 -1.43
C PRO A 56 10.38 -3.58 -1.90
N LEU A 57 9.41 -4.49 -1.91
CA LEU A 57 9.62 -5.85 -2.40
C LEU A 57 9.90 -5.85 -3.91
N ASP A 58 10.89 -6.65 -4.34
CA ASP A 58 11.08 -6.89 -5.77
C ASP A 58 10.08 -7.92 -6.28
N LEU A 59 8.98 -7.42 -6.85
CA LEU A 59 7.91 -8.25 -7.41
C LEU A 59 8.38 -9.23 -8.50
N SER A 60 9.57 -9.02 -9.09
CA SER A 60 10.12 -9.91 -10.11
C SER A 60 10.40 -11.33 -9.59
N LEU A 61 10.68 -11.45 -8.29
CA LEU A 61 11.03 -12.71 -7.62
C LEU A 61 9.83 -13.65 -7.44
N TYR A 62 8.60 -13.11 -7.49
CA TYR A 62 7.36 -13.85 -7.26
C TYR A 62 6.63 -14.20 -8.55
N ILE A 63 7.25 -13.92 -9.70
CA ILE A 63 6.70 -14.19 -11.02
C ILE A 63 7.34 -15.46 -11.58
N SER A 64 6.52 -16.49 -11.83
CA SER A 64 6.99 -17.75 -12.40
C SER A 64 7.41 -17.61 -13.86
N GLU A 65 8.41 -18.41 -14.27
CA GLU A 65 8.83 -18.49 -15.68
C GLU A 65 7.67 -18.85 -16.61
N GLU A 66 6.78 -19.75 -16.18
CA GLU A 66 5.56 -20.11 -16.91
C GLU A 66 4.67 -18.88 -17.16
N SER A 67 4.50 -18.01 -16.16
CA SER A 67 3.73 -16.78 -16.33
C SER A 67 4.40 -15.79 -17.29
N VAL A 68 5.73 -15.73 -17.29
CA VAL A 68 6.50 -14.91 -18.24
C VAL A 68 6.31 -15.42 -19.67
N GLN A 69 6.41 -16.73 -19.89
CA GLN A 69 6.20 -17.34 -21.21
C GLN A 69 4.79 -17.05 -21.74
N LYS A 70 3.75 -17.23 -20.92
CA LYS A 70 2.36 -16.88 -21.27
C LYS A 70 2.16 -15.39 -21.55
N GLU A 71 2.97 -14.53 -20.96
CA GLU A 71 2.94 -13.08 -21.23
C GLU A 71 3.74 -12.71 -22.49
N GLU A 72 4.76 -13.50 -22.84
CA GLU A 72 5.53 -13.36 -24.08
C GLU A 72 4.70 -13.73 -25.31
N GLU A 73 3.83 -14.74 -25.21
CA GLU A 73 2.86 -15.07 -26.26
C GLU A 73 1.87 -13.92 -26.58
N LYS A 74 1.77 -12.92 -25.69
CA LYS A 74 0.93 -11.72 -25.87
C LYS A 74 1.72 -10.52 -26.39
N THR A 75 2.98 -10.72 -26.78
CA THR A 75 3.80 -9.67 -27.37
C THR A 75 3.20 -9.25 -28.72
N THR A 76 3.08 -7.93 -28.92
CA THR A 76 2.64 -7.30 -30.16
C THR A 76 3.62 -6.20 -30.53
N ASP A 77 3.57 -5.70 -31.77
CA ASP A 77 4.43 -4.58 -32.20
C ASP A 77 4.30 -3.34 -31.30
N ALA A 78 3.12 -3.13 -30.70
CA ALA A 78 2.87 -2.00 -29.81
C ALA A 78 3.57 -2.12 -28.44
N ASN A 79 3.92 -3.32 -27.99
CA ASN A 79 4.45 -3.56 -26.64
C ASN A 79 5.79 -4.30 -26.61
N SER A 80 6.35 -4.64 -27.78
CA SER A 80 7.61 -5.38 -27.94
C SER A 80 8.83 -4.66 -27.36
N HIS A 81 8.75 -3.34 -27.18
CA HIS A 81 9.80 -2.53 -26.55
C HIS A 81 9.91 -2.72 -25.03
N ILE A 82 8.96 -3.42 -24.39
CA ILE A 82 8.96 -3.75 -22.96
C ILE A 82 8.97 -5.27 -22.83
N SER A 83 9.87 -5.85 -22.04
CA SER A 83 9.93 -7.31 -21.86
C SER A 83 8.65 -7.87 -21.22
N ALA A 84 8.30 -9.14 -21.52
CA ALA A 84 7.15 -9.78 -20.87
C ALA A 84 7.24 -9.78 -19.34
N GLN A 85 8.45 -9.97 -18.80
CA GLN A 85 8.69 -9.90 -17.35
C GLN A 85 8.34 -8.53 -16.79
N GLU A 86 8.77 -7.44 -17.44
CA GLU A 86 8.48 -6.08 -16.98
C GLU A 86 6.99 -5.74 -17.12
N ARG A 87 6.35 -6.12 -18.23
CA ARG A 87 4.89 -5.98 -18.39
C ARG A 87 4.14 -6.71 -17.28
N LEU A 88 4.58 -7.93 -16.94
CA LEU A 88 3.95 -8.73 -15.90
C LEU A 88 4.20 -8.14 -14.51
N LYS A 89 5.41 -7.65 -14.22
CA LYS A 89 5.74 -6.90 -13.00
C LYS A 89 4.81 -5.71 -12.80
N GLN A 90 4.58 -4.91 -13.84
CA GLN A 90 3.64 -3.78 -13.79
C GLN A 90 2.19 -4.24 -13.55
N LYS A 91 1.75 -5.34 -14.18
CA LYS A 91 0.42 -5.92 -13.91
C LYS A 91 0.29 -6.35 -12.45
N ARG A 92 1.30 -7.03 -11.87
CA ARG A 92 1.29 -7.50 -10.47
C ARG A 92 1.29 -6.34 -9.48
N LYS A 93 2.11 -5.32 -9.73
CA LYS A 93 2.06 -4.04 -9.01
C LYS A 93 0.64 -3.46 -8.98
N GLN A 94 -0.02 -3.41 -10.14
CA GLN A 94 -1.40 -2.90 -10.21
C GLN A 94 -2.39 -3.79 -9.43
N THR A 95 -2.21 -5.11 -9.42
CA THR A 95 -3.09 -5.99 -8.64
C THR A 95 -3.00 -5.76 -7.13
N LEU A 96 -1.82 -5.39 -6.60
CA LEU A 96 -1.62 -5.02 -5.20
C LEU A 96 -2.24 -3.65 -4.89
N ILE A 97 -2.00 -2.65 -5.75
CA ILE A 97 -2.60 -1.31 -5.61
C ILE A 97 -4.14 -1.37 -5.61
N ASN A 98 -4.71 -2.22 -6.46
CA ASN A 98 -6.17 -2.37 -6.57
C ASN A 98 -6.83 -2.94 -5.30
N LEU A 99 -6.07 -3.51 -4.37
CA LEU A 99 -6.59 -3.96 -3.08
C LEU A 99 -7.13 -2.82 -2.23
N TYR A 100 -6.66 -1.59 -2.47
CA TYR A 100 -7.15 -0.36 -1.82
C TYR A 100 -8.48 0.17 -2.40
N SER A 101 -8.92 -0.38 -3.53
CA SER A 101 -10.20 -0.07 -4.17
C SER A 101 -11.05 -1.34 -4.36
N PRO A 102 -11.37 -2.06 -3.28
CA PRO A 102 -12.16 -3.29 -3.36
C PRO A 102 -13.62 -2.97 -3.77
N ALA A 103 -14.30 -3.99 -4.30
CA ALA A 103 -15.74 -3.90 -4.53
C ALA A 103 -16.52 -3.90 -3.20
N GLU A 104 -17.66 -3.22 -3.19
CA GLU A 104 -18.59 -3.20 -2.06
C GLU A 104 -19.04 -4.63 -1.68
N GLY A 105 -19.22 -4.87 -0.38
CA GLY A 105 -19.57 -6.19 0.17
C GLY A 105 -18.41 -7.18 0.29
N LYS A 106 -17.16 -6.70 0.14
CA LYS A 106 -15.94 -7.46 0.47
C LYS A 106 -15.36 -6.96 1.80
N THR A 107 -14.79 -7.86 2.60
CA THR A 107 -14.18 -7.52 3.90
C THR A 107 -13.24 -6.30 3.85
N PRO A 108 -12.34 -6.16 2.85
CA PRO A 108 -11.45 -4.98 2.78
C PRO A 108 -12.20 -3.67 2.48
N TYR A 109 -13.37 -3.72 1.82
CA TYR A 109 -14.18 -2.54 1.57
C TYR A 109 -14.70 -1.97 2.89
N ASP A 110 -15.32 -2.81 3.71
CA ASP A 110 -15.92 -2.40 4.98
C ASP A 110 -14.88 -1.78 5.91
N ILE A 111 -13.71 -2.44 6.02
CA ILE A 111 -12.57 -1.92 6.80
C ILE A 111 -12.13 -0.54 6.29
N LEU A 112 -11.90 -0.40 4.99
CA LEU A 112 -11.46 0.87 4.41
C LEU A 112 -12.53 1.97 4.53
N ASP A 113 -13.81 1.64 4.45
CA ASP A 113 -14.89 2.60 4.64
C ASP A 113 -14.97 3.07 6.09
N THR A 114 -14.86 2.16 7.07
CA THR A 114 -14.71 2.51 8.49
C THR A 114 -13.52 3.44 8.71
N LEU A 115 -12.35 3.14 8.14
CA LEU A 115 -11.17 4.01 8.28
C LEU A 115 -11.39 5.40 7.66
N ARG A 116 -12.12 5.51 6.55
CA ARG A 116 -12.44 6.79 5.89
C ARG A 116 -13.53 7.59 6.59
N ARG A 117 -14.45 6.92 7.30
CA ARG A 117 -15.69 7.57 7.77
C ARG A 117 -15.90 7.52 9.28
N GLU A 118 -15.27 6.62 10.02
CA GLU A 118 -15.59 6.40 11.44
C GLU A 118 -14.41 6.74 12.37
N HIS A 119 -13.37 7.38 11.84
CA HIS A 119 -12.19 7.81 12.61
C HIS A 119 -12.43 9.01 13.56
N GLY A 120 -13.62 9.64 13.55
CA GLY A 120 -14.01 10.69 14.50
C GLY A 120 -13.27 12.05 14.40
N LEU A 121 -12.37 12.24 13.43
CA LEU A 121 -11.61 13.49 13.27
C LEU A 121 -12.49 14.60 12.67
N LEU A 122 -12.33 15.82 13.17
CA LEU A 122 -13.01 17.02 12.69
C LEU A 122 -12.11 17.96 11.88
N PHE A 123 -10.83 17.62 11.78
CA PHE A 123 -9.79 18.36 11.07
C PHE A 123 -8.81 17.40 10.42
N CYS A 124 -8.09 17.87 9.41
CA CYS A 124 -7.01 17.10 8.79
C CYS A 124 -5.85 16.94 9.77
N PRO A 125 -5.38 15.72 10.08
CA PRO A 125 -4.26 15.53 10.99
C PRO A 125 -2.93 15.98 10.36
N CYS A 126 -2.88 16.14 9.03
CA CYS A 126 -1.69 16.63 8.33
C CYS A 126 -1.47 18.14 8.49
N CYS A 127 -2.48 18.95 8.16
CA CYS A 127 -2.39 20.42 8.13
C CYS A 127 -3.19 21.15 9.21
N GLY A 128 -4.12 20.49 9.90
CA GLY A 128 -4.99 21.10 10.91
C GLY A 128 -6.22 21.82 10.37
N GLU A 129 -6.39 21.87 9.04
CA GLU A 129 -7.56 22.52 8.42
C GLU A 129 -8.88 21.86 8.88
N PRO A 130 -9.92 22.66 9.20
CA PRO A 130 -11.23 22.14 9.57
C PRO A 130 -11.87 21.32 8.44
N GLY A 131 -12.58 20.27 8.83
CA GLY A 131 -13.25 19.35 7.93
C GLY A 131 -12.79 17.92 8.17
N LYS A 132 -13.77 17.03 8.32
CA LYS A 132 -13.53 15.59 8.46
C LYS A 132 -12.84 15.06 7.20
N PRO A 133 -11.60 14.53 7.29
CA PRO A 133 -10.99 13.80 6.18
C PRO A 133 -11.86 12.64 5.73
N THR A 134 -11.97 12.43 4.42
CA THR A 134 -12.74 11.30 3.86
C THR A 134 -11.90 10.38 2.98
N THR A 135 -10.59 10.65 2.90
CA THR A 135 -9.63 9.82 2.20
C THR A 135 -8.57 9.30 3.15
N LEU A 136 -7.91 8.22 2.73
CA LEU A 136 -6.72 7.70 3.40
C LEU A 136 -5.51 7.93 2.49
N ASP A 137 -4.46 8.44 3.09
CA ASP A 137 -3.15 8.58 2.49
C ASP A 137 -2.25 7.41 2.86
N HIS A 138 -1.41 7.04 1.90
CA HIS A 138 -0.37 6.02 2.05
C HIS A 138 0.89 6.68 2.61
N TYR A 139 1.24 6.39 3.87
CA TYR A 139 2.45 6.93 4.49
C TYR A 139 3.69 6.65 3.63
N LEU A 140 3.95 5.36 3.38
CA LEU A 140 4.81 4.90 2.30
C LEU A 140 3.98 4.77 1.01
N PRO A 141 4.35 5.47 -0.08
CA PRO A 141 3.47 5.65 -1.23
C PRO A 141 3.27 4.36 -2.01
N LYS A 142 2.01 4.03 -2.31
CA LYS A 142 1.62 2.82 -3.08
C LYS A 142 2.25 2.72 -4.48
N ALA A 143 2.72 3.84 -5.04
CA ALA A 143 3.42 3.85 -6.32
C ALA A 143 4.81 3.19 -6.22
N ILE A 144 5.39 3.13 -5.02
CA ILE A 144 6.71 2.58 -4.72
C ILE A 144 6.59 1.31 -3.88
N TYR A 145 5.67 1.30 -2.92
CA TYR A 145 5.35 0.18 -2.01
C TYR A 145 3.94 -0.35 -2.30
N PRO A 146 3.68 -0.95 -3.47
CA PRO A 146 2.35 -1.46 -3.82
C PRO A 146 1.84 -2.53 -2.84
N GLU A 147 2.73 -3.33 -2.26
CA GLU A 147 2.46 -4.33 -1.22
C GLU A 147 1.96 -3.70 0.10
N LEU A 148 2.28 -2.43 0.36
CA LEU A 148 1.78 -1.71 1.53
C LEU A 148 0.48 -0.95 1.26
N ALA A 149 -0.10 -1.05 0.06
CA ALA A 149 -1.25 -0.26 -0.35
C ALA A 149 -2.53 -0.56 0.44
N ILE A 150 -2.67 -1.77 0.99
CA ILE A 150 -3.83 -2.19 1.78
C ILE A 150 -3.52 -2.35 3.27
N ILE A 151 -2.29 -2.05 3.67
CA ILE A 151 -1.82 -2.25 5.04
C ILE A 151 -2.35 -1.12 5.91
N ILE A 152 -3.15 -1.48 6.91
CA ILE A 152 -3.89 -0.53 7.74
C ILE A 152 -2.97 0.45 8.44
N ALA A 153 -1.85 -0.04 8.97
CA ALA A 153 -0.85 0.82 9.62
C ALA A 153 -0.22 1.85 8.66
N ASN A 154 -0.26 1.61 7.34
CA ASN A 154 0.26 2.51 6.31
C ASN A 154 -0.81 3.48 5.77
N LEU A 155 -2.07 3.37 6.23
CA LEU A 155 -3.21 4.16 5.75
C LEU A 155 -3.65 5.18 6.79
N THR A 156 -3.57 6.46 6.46
CA THR A 156 -3.80 7.56 7.42
C THR A 156 -4.89 8.51 6.93
N PRO A 157 -5.91 8.87 7.73
CA PRO A 157 -6.90 9.87 7.32
C PRO A 157 -6.24 11.19 6.94
N MET A 158 -6.54 11.72 5.76
CA MET A 158 -5.92 12.96 5.26
C MET A 158 -6.89 13.72 4.36
N CYS A 159 -6.77 15.06 4.29
CA CYS A 159 -7.53 15.81 3.30
C CYS A 159 -6.95 15.63 1.88
N ASN A 160 -7.78 15.84 0.86
CA ASN A 160 -7.38 15.69 -0.54
C ASN A 160 -6.18 16.56 -0.92
N GLU A 161 -6.15 17.81 -0.43
CA GLU A 161 -5.06 18.75 -0.74
C GLU A 161 -3.71 18.27 -0.20
N CYS A 162 -3.66 17.84 1.07
CA CYS A 162 -2.44 17.32 1.67
C CYS A 162 -1.96 16.04 0.98
N GLN A 163 -2.88 15.12 0.65
CA GLN A 163 -2.54 13.90 -0.09
C GLN A 163 -1.99 14.22 -1.49
N GLN A 164 -2.60 15.17 -2.21
CA GLN A 164 -2.14 15.57 -3.54
C GLN A 164 -0.77 16.24 -3.49
N ASN A 165 -0.55 17.12 -2.50
CA ASN A 165 0.74 17.79 -2.30
C ASN A 165 1.84 16.81 -1.90
N LYS A 166 1.53 15.82 -1.05
CA LYS A 166 2.47 14.76 -0.67
C LYS A 166 2.83 13.86 -1.85
N SER A 167 1.84 13.51 -2.68
CA SER A 167 2.02 12.64 -3.84
C SER A 167 2.78 11.34 -3.49
N SER A 168 4.00 11.17 -4.01
CA SER A 168 4.88 10.03 -3.76
C SER A 168 6.14 10.43 -3.01
N ASP A 169 6.16 11.58 -2.35
CA ASP A 169 7.31 12.05 -1.58
C ASP A 169 7.36 11.33 -0.22
N TYR A 170 8.56 10.97 0.22
CA TYR A 170 8.83 10.30 1.50
C TYR A 170 10.29 10.46 1.98
N PHE A 171 11.21 10.83 1.07
CA PHE A 171 12.58 11.22 1.36
C PHE A 171 12.88 12.66 0.93
N ASP A 172 13.79 13.32 1.66
CA ASP A 172 14.46 14.52 1.18
C ASP A 172 15.66 14.14 0.30
N LYS A 173 16.31 15.17 -0.25
CA LYS A 173 17.53 15.02 -1.06
C LYS A 173 18.70 14.34 -0.33
N ASP A 174 18.67 14.32 1.01
CA ASP A 174 19.73 13.80 1.87
C ASP A 174 19.38 12.39 2.43
N GLY A 175 18.23 11.83 2.03
CA GLY A 175 17.77 10.50 2.45
C GLY A 175 17.11 10.47 3.83
N ASN A 176 16.71 11.62 4.39
CA ASN A 176 15.94 11.67 5.62
C ASN A 176 14.44 11.57 5.33
N LYS A 177 13.70 10.96 6.27
CA LYS A 177 12.23 10.96 6.21
C LYS A 177 11.71 12.40 6.28
N ILE A 178 10.79 12.75 5.38
CA ILE A 178 10.23 14.12 5.32
C ILE A 178 8.94 14.28 6.11
N TYR A 179 8.26 13.18 6.44
CA TYR A 179 7.00 13.18 7.16
C TYR A 179 7.09 12.37 8.45
N ILE A 180 6.48 12.95 9.48
CA ILE A 180 6.19 12.29 10.75
C ILE A 180 5.10 11.24 10.49
N HIS A 181 5.34 10.01 10.96
CA HIS A 181 4.36 8.93 10.93
C HIS A 181 3.24 9.19 11.95
N PRO A 182 1.97 9.34 11.54
CA PRO A 182 0.88 9.77 12.43
C PRO A 182 0.61 8.86 13.62
N TYR A 183 0.83 7.55 13.44
CA TYR A 183 0.62 6.53 14.47
C TYR A 183 1.82 6.30 15.39
N PHE A 184 3.04 6.35 14.85
CA PHE A 184 4.22 5.84 15.56
C PHE A 184 5.17 6.92 16.06
N ASP A 185 5.28 8.04 15.35
CA ASP A 185 6.21 9.09 15.75
C ASP A 185 5.62 9.93 16.90
N PRO A 186 6.48 10.42 17.81
CA PRO A 186 6.09 11.45 18.77
C PRO A 186 5.87 12.79 18.07
N ILE A 187 4.99 13.62 18.65
CA ILE A 187 4.74 15.03 18.25
C ILE A 187 5.02 15.92 19.47
#